data_AF-A0A8J4Y3V8-F1
#
_entry.id   AF-A0A8J4Y3V8-F1
#
_cell.length_a   1.000
_cell.length_b   1.000
_cell.length_c   1.000
_cell.angle_alpha   90.00
_cell.angle_beta   90.00
_cell.angle_gamma   90.00
#
_symmetry.space_group_name_H-M   'P 1'
#
loop_
_entity.id
_entity.type
_entity.pdbx_description
1 polymer ?
#
loop_
_entity_poly.entity_id
_entity_poly.type
_entity_poly.pdbx_seq_one_letter_code
_entity_poly.pdbx_strand_id
1 'polypeptide(L)'
;MIPNIVFVSPQGREQLVRSLIDDYRTRSPYVAYLVRSRQGLLTTIAHLEKLLSRIKADSLVVMSSIVGVCVRMFLERREHCLGRFTRDFTILTVPDEKVQLVENFLTQLHSELERDPMWISSTRDQLDAAELVLERVVMSHIYIHALYPNGDGDVSRDQ
;
A
#
# COMPACT_ATOMS: atom_id res chain seq x y z
N MET A 1 63.57 -34.03 -29.78
CA MET A 1 63.71 -33.19 -28.58
C MET A 1 62.38 -33.28 -27.84
N ILE A 2 62.25 -34.25 -26.93
CA ILE A 2 61.01 -34.52 -26.17
C ILE A 2 61.09 -33.70 -24.88
N PRO A 3 60.06 -32.95 -24.48
CA PRO A 3 60.13 -32.05 -23.34
C PRO A 3 60.33 -32.83 -22.03
N ASN A 4 61.24 -32.33 -21.21
CA ASN A 4 61.49 -32.81 -19.86
C ASN A 4 60.19 -32.71 -19.03
N ILE A 5 59.50 -33.83 -18.87
CA ILE A 5 58.47 -33.97 -17.83
C ILE A 5 59.24 -33.97 -16.51
N VAL A 6 59.19 -32.87 -15.78
CA VAL A 6 59.74 -32.78 -14.42
C VAL A 6 58.96 -33.75 -13.55
N PHE A 7 59.48 -34.95 -13.35
CA PHE A 7 58.94 -35.90 -12.40
C PHE A 7 59.22 -35.39 -10.99
N VAL A 8 58.25 -34.69 -10.40
CA VAL A 8 58.26 -34.38 -8.96
C VAL A 8 58.36 -35.71 -8.22
N SER A 9 59.39 -35.85 -7.37
CA SER A 9 59.63 -37.08 -6.59
C SER A 9 58.40 -37.45 -5.75
N PRO A 10 58.15 -38.73 -5.46
CA PRO A 10 57.01 -39.14 -4.64
C PRO A 10 56.94 -38.41 -3.30
N GLN A 11 58.11 -38.16 -2.68
CA GLN A 11 58.26 -37.38 -1.45
C GLN A 11 57.92 -35.90 -1.64
N GLY A 12 58.31 -35.29 -2.77
CA GLY A 12 57.95 -33.91 -3.09
C GLY A 12 56.45 -33.73 -3.34
N ARG A 13 55.78 -34.72 -3.94
CA ARG A 13 54.32 -34.73 -4.10
C ARG A 13 53.61 -34.80 -2.75
N GLU A 14 54.10 -35.65 -1.85
CA GLU A 14 53.53 -35.79 -0.51
C GLU A 14 53.70 -34.52 0.33
N GLN A 15 54.87 -33.87 0.26
CA GLN A 15 55.13 -32.59 0.93
C GLN A 15 54.25 -31.47 0.39
N LEU A 16 54.06 -31.38 -0.93
CA LEU A 16 53.16 -30.40 -1.55
C LEU A 16 51.72 -30.58 -1.08
N VAL A 17 51.21 -31.83 -1.07
CA VAL A 17 49.85 -32.13 -0.58
C VAL A 17 49.70 -31.76 0.89
N ARG A 18 50.70 -32.07 1.73
CA ARG A 18 50.69 -31.69 3.16
C ARG A 18 50.67 -30.17 3.34
N SER A 19 51.48 -29.42 2.59
CA SER A 19 51.50 -27.95 2.65
C SER A 19 50.17 -27.36 2.20
N LEU A 20 49.54 -27.88 1.15
CA LEU A 20 48.21 -27.43 0.71
C LEU A 20 47.12 -27.71 1.74
N ILE A 21 47.17 -28.87 2.41
CA ILE A 21 46.22 -29.20 3.49
C ILE A 21 46.40 -28.25 4.67
N ASP A 22 47.64 -27.92 5.04
CA ASP A 22 47.93 -27.04 6.16
C ASP A 22 47.52 -25.58 5.87
N ASP A 23 47.78 -25.10 4.64
CA ASP A 23 47.30 -23.80 4.16
C ASP A 23 45.77 -23.72 4.18
N TYR A 24 45.09 -24.78 3.72
CA TYR A 24 43.63 -24.86 3.75
C TYR A 24 43.10 -24.84 5.19
N ARG A 25 43.69 -25.64 6.09
CA ARG A 25 43.31 -25.68 7.51
C ARG A 25 43.50 -24.34 8.20
N THR A 26 44.61 -23.65 7.90
CA THR A 26 44.93 -22.34 8.46
C THR A 26 43.92 -21.27 8.02
N ARG A 27 43.47 -21.31 6.77
CA ARG A 27 42.48 -20.36 6.22
C ARG A 27 41.04 -20.71 6.55
N SER A 28 40.74 -21.97 6.86
CA SER A 28 39.38 -22.47 7.09
C SER A 28 38.59 -21.68 8.17
N PRO A 29 39.16 -21.29 9.32
CA PRO A 29 38.43 -20.50 10.31
C PRO A 29 38.02 -19.12 9.79
N TYR A 30 38.88 -18.46 9.02
CA TYR A 30 38.58 -17.16 8.43
C TYR A 30 37.49 -17.27 7.35
N VAL A 31 37.55 -18.30 6.51
CA VAL A 31 36.49 -18.59 5.54
C VAL A 31 35.15 -18.83 6.26
N ALA A 32 35.15 -19.63 7.32
CA ALA A 32 33.95 -19.87 8.13
C ALA A 32 33.40 -18.59 8.77
N TYR A 33 34.29 -17.69 9.24
CA TYR A 33 33.91 -16.37 9.74
C TYR A 33 33.26 -15.53 8.64
N LEU A 34 33.85 -15.43 7.45
CA LEU A 34 33.30 -14.67 6.33
C LEU A 34 31.92 -15.19 5.90
N VAL A 35 31.75 -16.51 5.82
CA VAL A 35 30.46 -17.15 5.51
C VAL A 35 29.42 -16.79 6.57
N ARG A 36 29.77 -16.90 7.85
CA ARG A 36 28.87 -16.55 8.96
C ARG A 36 28.52 -15.06 8.96
N SER A 37 29.49 -14.19 8.73
CA SER A 37 29.29 -12.75 8.64
C SER A 37 28.36 -12.42 7.47
N ARG A 38 28.58 -13.01 6.30
CA ARG A 38 27.70 -12.83 5.14
C ARG A 38 26.27 -13.30 5.45
N GLN A 39 26.12 -14.48 6.06
CA GLN A 39 24.82 -15.00 6.44
C GLN A 39 24.10 -14.10 7.45
N GLY A 40 24.84 -13.57 8.43
CA GLY A 40 24.32 -12.60 9.40
C GLY A 40 23.81 -11.33 8.71
N LEU A 41 24.61 -10.76 7.80
CA LEU A 41 24.22 -9.57 7.03
C LEU A 41 22.96 -9.82 6.19
N LEU A 42 22.88 -10.94 5.46
CA LEU A 42 21.71 -11.29 4.66
C LEU A 42 20.46 -11.46 5.52
N THR A 43 20.60 -12.06 6.70
CA THR A 43 19.49 -12.22 7.64
C THR A 43 19.00 -10.87 8.15
N THR A 44 19.92 -9.96 8.48
CA THR A 44 19.59 -8.59 8.91
C THR A 44 18.90 -7.82 7.79
N ILE A 45 19.38 -7.92 6.54
CA ILE A 45 18.75 -7.27 5.38
C ILE A 45 17.30 -7.76 5.21
N ALA A 46 17.08 -9.09 5.17
CA ALA A 46 15.74 -9.65 5.03
C ALA A 46 14.80 -9.24 6.17
N HIS A 47 15.33 -9.15 7.40
CA HIS A 47 14.58 -8.67 8.55
C HIS A 47 14.19 -7.18 8.40
N LEU A 48 15.11 -6.33 7.99
CA LEU A 48 14.86 -4.90 7.77
C LEU A 48 13.85 -4.67 6.64
N GLU A 49 13.94 -5.43 5.54
CA GLU A 49 12.97 -5.38 4.44
C GLU A 49 11.56 -5.73 4.91
N LYS A 50 11.44 -6.77 5.75
CA LYS A 50 10.15 -7.16 6.34
C LYS A 50 9.60 -6.11 7.31
N LEU A 51 10.45 -5.49 8.12
CA LEU A 51 10.02 -4.39 8.99
C LEU A 51 9.57 -3.18 8.18
N LEU A 52 10.30 -2.83 7.13
CA LEU A 52 9.98 -1.71 6.27
C LEU A 52 8.66 -1.94 5.52
N SER A 53 8.41 -3.14 5.00
CA SER A 53 7.14 -3.46 4.35
C SER A 53 5.96 -3.39 5.33
N ARG A 54 6.15 -3.87 6.57
CA ARG A 54 5.14 -3.77 7.63
C ARG A 54 4.85 -2.32 8.00
N ILE A 55 5.88 -1.50 8.24
CA ILE A 55 5.70 -0.07 8.59
C ILE A 55 4.96 0.67 7.47
N LYS A 56 5.28 0.38 6.20
CA LYS A 56 4.56 0.96 5.06
C LYS A 56 3.07 0.57 5.06
N ALA A 57 2.77 -0.72 5.28
CA ALA A 57 1.39 -1.19 5.35
C ALA A 57 0.63 -0.55 6.54
N ASP A 58 1.25 -0.54 7.72
CA ASP A 58 0.66 0.06 8.92
C ASP A 58 0.40 1.56 8.71
N SER A 59 1.34 2.28 8.09
CA SER A 59 1.17 3.70 7.74
C SER A 59 -0.04 3.94 6.83
N LEU A 60 -0.24 3.10 5.82
CA LEU A 60 -1.40 3.19 4.92
C LEU A 60 -2.72 2.95 5.66
N VAL A 61 -2.78 1.95 6.54
CA VAL A 61 -3.97 1.64 7.33
C VAL A 61 -4.30 2.79 8.29
N VAL A 62 -3.29 3.32 8.98
CA VAL A 62 -3.45 4.45 9.91
C VAL A 62 -3.90 5.70 9.15
N MET A 63 -3.27 6.01 8.02
CA MET A 63 -3.66 7.12 7.16
C MET A 63 -5.11 7.01 6.72
N SER A 64 -5.52 5.86 6.17
CA SER A 64 -6.90 5.62 5.73
C SER A 64 -7.91 5.75 6.88
N SER A 65 -7.55 5.25 8.07
CA SER A 65 -8.40 5.34 9.26
C SER A 65 -8.59 6.77 9.74
N ILE A 66 -7.49 7.54 9.82
CA ILE A 66 -7.53 8.95 10.25
C ILE A 66 -8.30 9.78 9.24
N VAL A 67 -8.00 9.65 7.95
CA VAL A 67 -8.73 10.32 6.86
C VAL A 67 -10.23 10.02 6.96
N GLY A 68 -10.60 8.75 7.18
CA GLY A 68 -12.00 8.36 7.34
C GLY A 68 -12.68 9.01 8.56
N VAL A 69 -11.98 9.13 9.69
CA VAL A 69 -12.50 9.87 10.86
C VAL A 69 -12.68 11.36 10.54
N CYS A 70 -11.67 11.99 9.93
CA CYS A 70 -11.70 13.40 9.58
C CYS A 70 -12.82 13.74 8.59
N VAL A 71 -13.00 12.92 7.55
CA VAL A 71 -14.10 13.08 6.58
C VAL A 71 -15.47 12.92 7.25
N ARG A 72 -15.62 11.96 8.17
CA ARG A 72 -16.87 11.82 8.95
C ARG A 72 -17.16 13.08 9.77
N MET A 73 -16.17 13.59 10.52
CA MET A 73 -16.33 14.83 11.29
C MET A 73 -16.64 16.05 10.40
N PHE A 74 -16.07 16.09 9.21
CA PHE A 74 -16.35 17.13 8.22
C PHE A 74 -17.81 17.06 7.71
N LEU A 75 -18.31 15.85 7.46
CA LEU A 75 -19.68 15.60 6.99
C LEU A 75 -20.74 15.74 8.08
N GLU A 76 -20.44 15.41 9.34
CA GLU A 76 -21.36 15.60 10.47
C GLU A 76 -21.81 17.06 10.60
N ARG A 77 -20.90 18.01 10.35
CA ARG A 77 -21.23 19.45 10.33
C ARG A 77 -22.14 19.86 9.17
N ARG A 78 -22.36 18.96 8.21
CA ARG A 78 -23.07 19.17 6.93
C ARG A 78 -24.19 18.16 6.72
N GLU A 79 -24.63 17.48 7.78
CA GLU A 79 -25.66 16.44 7.72
C GLU A 79 -26.95 16.97 7.05
N HIS A 80 -27.35 18.21 7.35
CA HIS A 80 -28.50 18.84 6.71
C HIS A 80 -28.34 19.00 5.19
N CYS A 81 -27.14 19.36 4.72
CA CYS A 81 -26.84 19.49 3.29
C CYS A 81 -26.91 18.11 2.61
N LEU A 82 -26.37 17.09 3.25
CA LEU A 82 -26.40 15.71 2.76
C LEU A 82 -27.83 15.16 2.68
N GLY A 83 -28.65 15.40 3.72
CA GLY A 83 -30.06 15.02 3.72
C GLY A 83 -30.87 15.74 2.64
N ARG A 84 -30.61 17.04 2.41
CA ARG A 84 -31.22 17.78 1.30
C ARG A 84 -30.80 17.21 -0.05
N PHE A 85 -29.51 16.93 -0.25
CA PHE A 85 -28.99 16.31 -1.46
C PHE A 85 -29.67 14.97 -1.76
N THR A 86 -29.76 14.07 -0.77
CA THR A 86 -30.43 12.77 -0.94
C THR A 86 -31.89 12.95 -1.33
N ARG A 87 -32.60 13.86 -0.65
CA ARG A 87 -34.00 14.17 -1.00
C ARG A 87 -34.12 14.67 -2.43
N ASP A 88 -33.34 15.68 -2.80
CA ASP A 88 -33.38 16.27 -4.14
C ASP A 88 -33.03 15.20 -5.21
N PHE A 89 -32.08 14.29 -4.95
CA PHE A 89 -31.76 13.15 -5.81
C PHE A 89 -32.93 12.19 -6.03
N THR A 90 -33.71 11.89 -4.97
CA THR A 90 -34.84 10.95 -5.07
C THR A 90 -36.03 11.50 -5.87
N ILE A 91 -36.22 12.82 -5.88
CA ILE A 91 -37.34 13.45 -6.59
C ILE A 91 -37.04 13.56 -8.10
N LEU A 92 -35.76 13.65 -8.46
CA LEU A 92 -35.34 13.64 -9.86
C LEU A 92 -35.67 12.30 -10.52
N THR A 93 -36.19 12.36 -11.74
CA THR A 93 -36.52 11.17 -12.55
C THR A 93 -35.60 11.05 -13.76
N VAL A 94 -35.06 12.17 -14.25
CA VAL A 94 -34.16 12.21 -15.40
C VAL A 94 -32.74 11.80 -14.96
N PRO A 95 -32.13 10.76 -15.57
CA PRO A 95 -30.80 10.29 -15.19
C PRO A 95 -29.70 11.36 -15.32
N ASP A 96 -29.71 12.13 -16.40
CA ASP A 96 -28.69 13.18 -16.63
C ASP A 96 -28.76 14.27 -15.55
N GLU A 97 -29.96 14.63 -15.09
CA GLU A 97 -30.14 15.58 -13.99
C GLU A 97 -29.60 15.03 -12.66
N LYS A 98 -29.73 13.72 -12.43
CA LYS A 98 -29.15 13.06 -11.25
C LYS A 98 -27.63 13.08 -11.28
N VAL A 99 -27.02 12.78 -12.43
CA VAL A 99 -25.56 12.85 -12.61
C VAL A 99 -25.08 14.27 -12.35
N GLN A 100 -25.72 15.27 -12.96
CA GLN A 100 -25.36 16.67 -12.76
C GLN A 100 -25.50 17.11 -11.29
N LEU A 101 -26.54 16.64 -10.58
CA LEU A 101 -26.71 16.92 -9.16
C LEU A 101 -25.56 16.34 -8.32
N VAL A 102 -25.15 15.09 -8.58
CA VAL A 102 -24.04 14.42 -7.90
C VAL A 102 -22.73 15.16 -8.15
N GLU A 103 -22.41 15.46 -9.41
CA GLU A 103 -21.17 16.16 -9.78
C GLU A 103 -21.07 17.54 -9.14
N ASN A 104 -22.17 18.31 -9.17
CA ASN A 104 -22.22 19.63 -8.55
C ASN A 104 -22.02 19.55 -7.03
N PHE A 105 -22.65 18.58 -6.38
CA PHE A 105 -22.56 18.39 -4.94
C PHE A 105 -21.14 17.96 -4.52
N LEU A 106 -20.54 17.00 -5.23
CA LEU A 106 -19.16 16.57 -4.96
C LEU A 106 -18.16 17.71 -5.21
N THR A 107 -18.32 18.46 -6.30
CA THR A 107 -17.45 19.62 -6.60
C THR A 107 -17.54 20.68 -5.50
N GLN A 108 -18.74 20.96 -5.00
CA GLN A 108 -18.92 21.85 -3.86
C GLN A 108 -18.22 21.32 -2.61
N LEU A 109 -18.43 20.04 -2.28
CA LEU A 109 -17.82 19.43 -1.09
C LEU A 109 -16.29 19.39 -1.16
N HIS A 110 -15.69 19.10 -2.33
CA HIS A 110 -14.24 19.13 -2.53
C HIS A 110 -13.67 20.55 -2.30
N SER A 111 -14.31 21.57 -2.90
CA SER A 111 -13.95 22.98 -2.68
C SER A 111 -14.03 23.38 -1.20
N GLU A 112 -15.04 22.90 -0.47
CA GLU A 112 -15.18 23.14 0.96
C GLU A 112 -14.16 22.38 1.80
N LEU A 113 -13.80 21.16 1.40
CA LEU A 113 -12.79 20.31 2.04
C LEU A 113 -11.41 20.97 1.97
N GLU A 114 -11.01 21.48 0.80
CA GLU A 114 -9.73 22.19 0.60
C GLU A 114 -9.61 23.45 1.46
N ARG A 115 -10.74 24.08 1.80
CA ARG A 115 -10.79 25.30 2.63
C ARG A 115 -10.94 25.01 4.12
N ASP A 116 -11.22 23.76 4.50
CA ASP A 116 -11.46 23.41 5.90
C ASP A 116 -10.14 23.49 6.70
N PRO A 117 -10.11 24.20 7.84
CA PRO A 117 -8.91 24.32 8.66
C PRO A 117 -8.26 23.00 9.08
N MET A 118 -9.06 21.92 9.17
CA MET A 118 -8.58 20.58 9.49
C MET A 118 -7.58 20.06 8.44
N TRP A 119 -7.68 20.52 7.19
CA TRP A 119 -6.94 19.98 6.06
C TRP A 119 -5.80 20.88 5.56
N ILE A 120 -5.60 22.08 6.14
CA ILE A 120 -4.60 23.09 5.69
C ILE A 120 -3.18 22.53 5.53
N SER A 121 -2.77 21.59 6.38
CA SER A 121 -1.41 21.00 6.36
C SER A 121 -1.37 19.57 5.81
N SER A 122 -2.41 19.17 5.08
CA SER A 122 -2.50 17.82 4.52
C SER A 122 -1.62 17.69 3.28
N THR A 123 -1.03 16.51 3.13
CA THR A 123 -0.37 16.11 1.88
C THR A 123 -1.40 15.88 0.77
N ARG A 124 -0.94 15.90 -0.49
CA ARG A 124 -1.83 15.60 -1.63
C ARG A 124 -2.45 14.20 -1.51
N ASP A 125 -1.67 13.20 -1.12
CA ASP A 125 -2.15 11.83 -0.92
C ASP A 125 -3.28 11.75 0.13
N GLN A 126 -3.19 12.56 1.20
CA GLN A 126 -4.23 12.63 2.23
C GLN A 126 -5.49 13.32 1.71
N LEU A 127 -5.36 14.37 0.92
CA LEU A 127 -6.49 15.06 0.28
C LEU A 127 -7.18 14.17 -0.75
N ASP A 128 -6.43 13.53 -1.63
CA ASP A 128 -6.96 12.60 -2.64
C ASP A 128 -7.68 11.42 -1.95
N ALA A 129 -7.11 10.88 -0.85
CA ALA A 129 -7.78 9.86 -0.05
C ALA A 129 -9.06 10.38 0.62
N ALA A 130 -9.09 11.64 1.03
CA ALA A 130 -10.25 12.26 1.65
C ALA A 130 -11.38 12.48 0.65
N GLU A 131 -11.07 13.00 -0.54
CA GLU A 131 -12.01 13.13 -1.66
C GLU A 131 -12.63 11.78 -2.02
N LEU A 132 -11.80 10.73 -2.13
CA LEU A 132 -12.29 9.38 -2.41
C LEU A 132 -13.24 8.85 -1.32
N VAL A 133 -12.91 9.07 -0.04
CA VAL A 133 -13.77 8.66 1.08
C VAL A 133 -15.06 9.48 1.08
N LEU A 134 -14.98 10.78 0.82
CA LEU A 134 -16.12 11.69 0.73
C LEU A 134 -17.09 11.24 -0.36
N GLU A 135 -16.58 10.97 -1.56
CA GLU A 135 -17.35 10.45 -2.69
C GLU A 135 -18.05 9.14 -2.31
N ARG A 136 -17.32 8.18 -1.70
CA ARG A 136 -17.91 6.91 -1.26
C ARG A 136 -19.05 7.11 -0.27
N VAL A 137 -18.90 8.02 0.68
CA VAL A 137 -19.98 8.31 1.64
C VAL A 137 -21.18 8.89 0.90
N VAL A 138 -21.00 9.93 0.07
CA VAL A 138 -22.09 10.54 -0.71
C VAL A 138 -22.81 9.50 -1.58
N MET A 139 -22.07 8.68 -2.31
CA MET A 139 -22.63 7.62 -3.16
C MET A 139 -23.38 6.57 -2.33
N SER A 140 -22.89 6.22 -1.13
CA SER A 140 -23.59 5.26 -0.25
C SER A 140 -24.98 5.74 0.19
N HIS A 141 -25.18 7.06 0.35
CA HIS A 141 -26.47 7.63 0.73
C HIS A 141 -27.53 7.55 -0.39
N ILE A 142 -27.10 7.46 -1.64
CA ILE A 142 -28.00 7.40 -2.80
C ILE A 142 -28.01 6.03 -3.49
N TYR A 143 -27.15 5.10 -3.06
CA TYR A 143 -26.92 3.81 -3.70
C TYR A 143 -28.22 3.04 -4.01
N ILE A 144 -29.09 2.88 -3.01
CA ILE A 144 -30.37 2.17 -3.18
C ILE A 144 -31.29 2.89 -4.17
N HIS A 145 -31.35 4.22 -4.11
CA HIS A 145 -32.20 5.03 -5.00
C HIS A 145 -31.67 5.12 -6.44
N ALA A 146 -30.36 4.96 -6.62
CA ALA A 146 -29.73 4.91 -7.92
C ALA A 146 -29.90 3.51 -8.55
N LEU A 147 -29.78 2.45 -7.77
CA LEU A 147 -29.86 1.07 -8.24
C LEU A 147 -31.30 0.59 -8.44
N TYR A 148 -32.22 1.02 -7.57
CA TYR A 148 -33.64 0.63 -7.57
C TYR A 148 -34.54 1.87 -7.64
N PRO A 149 -34.57 2.59 -8.79
CA PRO A 149 -35.35 3.82 -8.94
C PRO A 149 -36.86 3.60 -8.76
N ASN A 150 -37.40 2.41 -9.04
CA ASN A 150 -38.80 2.05 -8.81
C ASN A 150 -39.02 1.30 -7.48
N GLY A 151 -38.01 1.23 -6.60
CA GLY A 151 -38.08 0.59 -5.29
C GLY A 151 -38.38 -0.91 -5.38
N ASP A 152 -39.37 -1.36 -4.61
CA ASP A 152 -39.74 -2.79 -4.47
C ASP A 152 -40.11 -3.46 -5.79
N GLY A 153 -40.56 -2.69 -6.79
CA GLY A 153 -40.87 -3.21 -8.13
C GLY A 153 -39.62 -3.69 -8.89
N ASP A 154 -38.48 -3.02 -8.70
CA ASP A 154 -37.21 -3.46 -9.26
C ASP A 154 -36.65 -4.64 -8.45
N VAL A 155 -36.71 -4.59 -7.11
CA VAL A 155 -36.24 -5.68 -6.23
C VAL A 155 -36.99 -6.99 -6.49
N SER A 156 -38.31 -6.93 -6.68
CA SER A 156 -39.14 -8.11 -6.96
C SER A 156 -38.94 -8.67 -8.36
N ARG A 157 -38.45 -7.86 -9.31
CA ARG A 157 -38.11 -8.31 -10.67
C ARG A 157 -36.77 -9.04 -10.71
N ASP A 158 -35.87 -8.70 -9.80
CA ASP A 158 -34.52 -9.23 -9.73
C ASP A 158 -34.39 -10.50 -8.86
N GLN A 159 -35.48 -10.93 -8.20
CA GLN A 159 -35.62 -12.20 -7.47
C GLN A 159 -36.16 -13.33 -8.36
#